data_AF-A0A6L7XEE6-F1
#
_entry.id   AF-A0A6L7XEE6-F1
#
_cell.length_a   1.000
_cell.length_b   1.000
_cell.length_c   1.000
_cell.angle_alpha   90.00
_cell.angle_beta   90.00
_cell.angle_gamma   90.00
#
_symmetry.space_group_name_H-M   'P 1'
#
loop_
_entity.id
_entity.type
_entity.pdbx_description
1 polymer ?
#
loop_
_entity_poly.entity_id
_entity_poly.type
_entity_poly.pdbx_seq_one_letter_code
_entity_poly.pdbx_strand_id
1 'polypeptide(L)' 'VHDGRKHVPVYITESMVGHKLGEFAPTRTFRFHAGQERGARR' A
#
# COMPACT_ATOMS: atom_id res chain seq x y z
N VAL A 1 9.64 2.60 5.09
CA VAL A 1 9.34 1.25 4.58
C VAL A 1 9.34 1.30 3.06
N HIS A 2 9.96 0.32 2.38
CA HIS A 2 9.99 0.30 0.90
C HIS A 2 8.72 -0.36 0.35
N ASP A 3 7.98 0.33 -0.51
CA ASP A 3 6.72 -0.17 -1.12
C ASP A 3 6.92 -0.86 -2.48
N GLY A 4 8.18 -0.98 -2.94
CA GLY A 4 8.55 -1.53 -4.24
C GLY A 4 8.85 -0.45 -5.31
N ARG A 5 8.54 0.82 -5.04
CA ARG A 5 8.86 1.95 -5.91
C ARG A 5 9.62 3.06 -5.18
N LYS A 6 9.26 3.31 -3.93
CA LYS A 6 9.83 4.38 -3.10
C LYS A 6 9.90 3.98 -1.64
N HIS A 7 10.67 4.74 -0.87
CA HIS A 7 10.68 4.63 0.57
C HIS A 7 9.59 5.54 1.17
N VAL A 8 8.59 4.94 1.79
CA VAL A 8 7.50 5.65 2.47
C VAL A 8 7.90 5.91 3.93
N PRO A 9 7.89 7.18 4.40
CA PRO A 9 8.07 7.48 5.82
C PRO A 9 6.80 7.09 6.58
N VAL A 10 6.95 6.26 7.63
CA VAL A 10 5.86 5.81 8.50
C VAL A 10 6.24 6.18 9.93
N TYR A 11 5.36 6.90 10.62
CA TYR A 11 5.50 7.19 12.05
C TYR A 11 4.89 6.04 12.85
N ILE A 12 5.65 5.48 13.80
CA ILE A 12 5.27 4.29 14.56
C ILE A 12 4.54 4.73 15.84
N THR A 13 3.38 4.13 16.11
CA THR A 13 2.63 4.28 17.38
C THR A 13 2.63 2.97 18.16
N GLU A 14 2.33 3.02 19.46
CA GLU A 14 2.37 1.84 20.34
C GLU A 14 1.41 0.71 19.90
N SER A 15 0.29 1.08 19.28
CA SER A 15 -0.67 0.10 18.72
C SER A 15 -0.12 -0.71 17.54
N MET A 16 1.05 -0.36 17.01
CA MET A 16 1.72 -1.06 15.91
C MET A 16 2.73 -2.11 16.41
N VAL A 17 2.95 -2.23 17.72
CA VAL A 17 3.84 -3.22 18.31
C VAL A 17 3.28 -4.62 18.10
N GLY A 18 4.08 -5.52 17.52
CA GLY A 18 3.67 -6.87 17.14
C GLY A 18 3.29 -7.04 15.67
N HIS A 19 3.15 -5.93 14.92
CA HIS A 19 2.86 -5.93 13.49
C HIS A 19 4.14 -5.86 12.64
N LYS A 20 4.06 -6.32 11.39
CA LYS A 20 5.16 -6.21 10.44
C LYS A 20 5.14 -4.84 9.76
N LEU A 21 6.32 -4.23 9.58
CA LEU A 21 6.46 -2.93 8.91
C LEU A 21 5.87 -2.90 7.49
N GLY A 22 5.85 -4.04 6.79
CA GLY A 22 5.26 -4.17 5.46
C GLY A 22 3.73 -4.00 5.42
N GLU A 23 3.02 -4.16 6.54
CA GLU A 23 1.57 -3.96 6.63
C GLU A 23 1.19 -2.47 6.52
N PHE A 24 2.12 -1.59 6.91
CA PHE A 24 1.91 -0.15 6.89
C PHE A 24 2.33 0.51 5.56
N ALA A 25 2.80 -0.29 4.58
CA ALA A 25 3.23 0.19 3.27
C ALA A 25 2.51 -0.58 2.14
N PRO A 26 1.44 -0.02 1.54
CA PRO A 26 0.70 -0.71 0.49
C PRO A 26 1.55 -0.88 -0.77
N THR A 27 1.76 -2.12 -1.21
CA THR A 27 2.62 -2.45 -2.37
C THR A 27 1.88 -2.46 -3.70
N ARG A 28 0.54 -2.63 -3.69
CA ARG A 28 -0.30 -2.62 -4.88
C ARG A 28 -1.51 -1.73 -4.67
N THR A 29 -1.74 -0.78 -5.58
CA THR A 29 -3.00 -0.03 -5.61
C THR A 29 -4.06 -0.88 -6.28
N PHE A 30 -4.98 -1.43 -5.50
CA PHE A 30 -6.17 -2.06 -6.05
C PHE A 30 -7.10 -0.98 -6.60
N ARG A 31 -7.26 -0.92 -7.92
CA ARG A 31 -8.05 0.13 -8.59
C ARG A 31 -9.46 -0.33 -8.91
N PHE A 32 -9.65 -1.59 -9.29
CA PHE A 32 -10.93 -2.11 -9.76
C PHE A 32 -11.06 -3.60 -9.46
N HIS A 33 -12.30 -4.04 -9.23
CA HIS A 33 -12.67 -5.45 -9.23
C HIS A 33 -12.75 -5.98 -10.67
N ALA A 34 -12.46 -7.27 -10.85
CA ALA A 34 -12.56 -7.93 -12.15
C ALA A 34 -13.95 -7.69 -12.76
N GLY A 35 -13.99 -7.13 -13.98
CA GLY A 35 -15.23 -6.80 -14.69
C GLY A 35 -15.68 -5.33 -14.62
N GLN A 36 -15.07 -4.49 -13.77
CA GLN A 36 -15.27 -3.03 -13.81
C GLN A 36 -14.06 -2.33 -14.44
N GLU A 37 -13.83 -2.56 -15.72
CA GLU A 37 -12.84 -1.80 -16.47
C GLU A 37 -13.47 -0.46 -16.89
N ARG A 38 -13.29 0.60 -16.09
CA ARG A 38 -13.47 1.95 -16.62
C ARG A 38 -12.27 2.25 -17.50
N GLY A 39 -12.47 2.17 -18.82
CA GLY A 39 -11.49 2.58 -19.81
C GLY A 39 -11.05 4.02 -19.58
N ALA A 40 -9.94 4.20 -18.85
CA ALA A 40 -9.21 5.45 -18.72
C ALA A 40 -7.93 5.24 -17.88
N ARG A 41 -6.80 5.00 -18.53
CA ARG A 41 -5.72 5.99 -18.72
C ARG A 41 -4.46 5.30 -19.27
N ARG A 42 -3.90 5.97 -20.29
CA ARG A 42 -2.60 5.75 -20.94
C ARG A 42 -1.45 5.69 -19.94
#